data_AF-A0A0J8R589-F1
#
_entry.id   AF-A0A0J8R589-F1
#
_cell.length_a   1.000
_cell.length_b   1.000
_cell.length_c   1.000
_cell.angle_alpha   90.00
_cell.angle_beta   90.00
_cell.angle_gamma   90.00
#
_symmetry.space_group_name_H-M   'P 1'
#
loop_
_entity.id
_entity.type
_entity.pdbx_description
1 polymer ?
#
loop_
_entity_poly.entity_id
_entity_poly.type
_entity_poly.pdbx_seq_one_letter_code
_entity_poly.pdbx_strand_id
1 'polypeptide(L)'
;MSSLVSGEAAYFAASMFVLPEARKQGIGRRLVVKSVETVGKDAMNFGARKVNISLLVSANNAPAISLYQSCGFEALEGAPQIEELQEKDLVTVAMAKTTELVTI
;
A
#
# COMPACT_ATOMS: atom_id res chain seq x y z
N MET A 1 -0.22 20.81 16.19
CA MET A 1 -0.16 21.54 14.91
C MET A 1 -0.58 20.56 13.82
N SER A 2 -1.72 20.78 13.17
CA SER A 2 -2.15 19.98 12.01
C SER A 2 -1.33 20.42 10.80
N SER A 3 -0.37 19.60 10.38
CA SER A 3 0.62 19.94 9.35
C SER A 3 0.14 19.71 7.91
N LEU A 4 -1.00 19.04 7.70
CA LEU A 4 -1.48 18.63 6.38
C LEU A 4 -2.91 19.09 6.06
N VAL A 5 -3.38 20.20 6.66
CA VAL A 5 -4.74 20.73 6.41
C VAL A 5 -4.95 20.92 4.90
N SER A 6 -5.99 20.26 4.36
CA SER A 6 -6.32 20.21 2.92
C SER A 6 -5.31 19.52 2.01
N GLY A 7 -4.25 18.93 2.57
CA GLY A 7 -3.21 18.18 1.86
C GLY A 7 -3.48 16.67 1.76
N GLU A 8 -2.55 15.99 1.10
CA GLU A 8 -2.50 14.52 0.98
C GLU A 8 -1.37 13.98 1.87
N ALA A 9 -1.66 12.91 2.61
CA ALA A 9 -0.65 12.12 3.29
C ALA A 9 -0.26 10.92 2.41
N ALA A 10 1.02 10.81 2.07
CA ALA A 10 1.56 9.71 1.28
C ALA A 10 2.34 8.74 2.18
N TYR A 11 2.01 7.45 2.09
CA TYR A 11 2.66 6.36 2.82
C TYR A 11 3.19 5.32 1.83
N PHE A 12 4.34 4.72 2.14
CA PHE A 12 4.90 3.61 1.37
C PHE A 12 4.93 2.34 2.22
N ALA A 13 4.25 1.28 1.77
CA ALA A 13 4.30 -0.02 2.42
C ALA A 13 5.55 -0.78 1.95
N ALA A 14 6.60 -0.75 2.78
CA ALA A 14 7.92 -1.23 2.41
C ALA A 14 8.02 -2.75 2.23
N SER A 15 7.44 -3.55 3.14
CA SER A 15 7.50 -5.01 3.04
C SER A 15 6.40 -5.68 3.88
N MET A 16 5.96 -6.85 3.42
CA MET A 16 5.03 -7.72 4.14
C MET A 16 5.29 -9.18 3.72
N PHE A 17 5.26 -10.09 4.70
CA PHE A 17 5.29 -11.52 4.42
C PHE A 17 4.37 -12.30 5.35
N VAL A 18 3.95 -13.47 4.90
CA VAL A 18 3.31 -14.50 5.72
C VAL A 18 4.05 -15.80 5.50
N LEU A 19 4.43 -16.47 6.59
CA LEU A 19 5.08 -17.78 6.57
C LEU A 19 4.28 -18.76 5.70
N PRO A 20 4.91 -19.59 4.84
CA PRO A 20 4.23 -20.50 3.93
C PRO A 20 3.12 -21.33 4.59
N GLU A 21 3.37 -21.83 5.79
CA GLU A 21 2.49 -22.70 6.58
C GLU A 21 1.27 -21.96 7.12
N ALA A 22 1.35 -20.63 7.22
CA ALA A 22 0.30 -19.75 7.72
C ALA A 22 -0.50 -19.05 6.60
N ARG A 23 -0.16 -19.29 5.32
CA ARG A 23 -0.85 -18.68 4.17
C ARG A 23 -2.27 -19.24 4.02
N LYS A 24 -3.09 -18.53 3.24
CA LYS A 24 -4.51 -18.87 2.94
C LYS A 24 -5.45 -18.89 4.16
N GLN A 25 -5.01 -18.37 5.30
CA GLN A 25 -5.82 -18.22 6.52
C GLN A 25 -6.29 -16.77 6.77
N GLY A 26 -6.22 -15.93 5.73
CA GLY A 26 -6.60 -14.51 5.80
C GLY A 26 -5.63 -13.59 6.54
N ILE A 27 -4.47 -14.10 7.00
CA ILE A 27 -3.48 -13.31 7.76
C ILE A 27 -2.96 -12.12 6.94
N GLY A 28 -2.56 -12.35 5.68
CA GLY A 28 -2.07 -11.26 4.81
C GLY A 28 -3.11 -10.15 4.64
N ARG A 29 -4.38 -10.50 4.45
CA ARG A 29 -5.48 -9.51 4.36
C ARG A 29 -5.64 -8.72 5.65
N ARG A 30 -5.58 -9.39 6.81
CA ARG A 30 -5.66 -8.72 8.12
C ARG A 30 -4.51 -7.73 8.31
N LEU A 31 -3.29 -8.09 7.92
CA LEU A 31 -2.13 -7.19 7.98
C LEU A 31 -2.34 -5.96 7.09
N VAL A 32 -2.70 -6.14 5.81
CA VAL A 32 -2.93 -5.02 4.90
C VAL A 32 -4.04 -4.09 5.39
N VAL A 33 -5.20 -4.65 5.75
CA VAL A 33 -6.34 -3.87 6.26
C VAL A 33 -5.94 -3.09 7.50
N LYS A 34 -5.24 -3.74 8.44
CA LYS A 34 -4.83 -3.08 9.68
C LYS A 34 -3.83 -1.94 9.44
N SER A 35 -2.90 -2.12 8.50
CA SER A 35 -1.96 -1.07 8.10
C SER A 35 -2.69 0.12 7.48
N VAL A 36 -3.64 -0.11 6.56
CA VAL A 36 -4.47 0.93 5.94
C VAL A 36 -5.27 1.71 6.99
N GLU A 37 -5.91 1.01 7.93
CA GLU A 37 -6.63 1.66 9.04
C GLU A 37 -5.71 2.52 9.90
N THR A 38 -4.48 2.04 10.15
CA THR A 38 -3.52 2.72 11.02
C THR A 38 -3.05 4.02 10.39
N VAL A 39 -2.62 3.98 9.12
CA VAL A 39 -2.15 5.19 8.42
C VAL A 39 -3.31 6.13 8.09
N GLY A 40 -4.53 5.64 7.90
CA GLY A 40 -5.72 6.48 7.75
C GLY A 40 -6.01 7.30 9.01
N LYS A 41 -5.90 6.69 10.20
CA LYS A 41 -6.03 7.41 11.48
C LYS A 41 -4.92 8.43 11.68
N ASP A 42 -3.70 8.05 11.34
CA ASP A 42 -2.53 8.92 11.42
C ASP A 42 -2.70 10.16 10.51
N ALA A 43 -3.10 9.95 9.26
CA ALA A 43 -3.40 11.01 8.30
C ALA A 43 -4.52 11.95 8.79
N MET A 44 -5.60 11.41 9.36
CA MET A 44 -6.68 12.22 9.96
C MET A 44 -6.17 13.06 11.13
N ASN A 45 -5.31 12.51 11.98
CA ASN A 45 -4.71 13.26 13.10
C ASN A 45 -3.81 14.41 12.63
N PHE A 46 -3.18 14.28 11.45
CA PHE A 46 -2.43 15.36 10.81
C PHE A 46 -3.31 16.38 10.06
N GLY A 47 -4.62 16.12 9.95
CA GLY A 47 -5.58 16.97 9.25
C GLY A 47 -5.59 16.78 7.73
N ALA A 48 -5.06 15.66 7.23
CA ALA A 48 -5.07 15.36 5.81
C ALA A 48 -6.50 15.11 5.30
N ARG A 49 -6.80 15.57 4.08
CA ARG A 49 -8.10 15.31 3.40
C ARG A 49 -8.08 14.00 2.63
N LYS A 50 -6.89 13.47 2.36
CA LYS A 50 -6.68 12.32 1.49
C LYS A 50 -5.47 11.53 1.96
N VAL A 51 -5.55 10.21 1.86
CA VAL A 51 -4.44 9.30 2.10
C VAL A 51 -4.15 8.50 0.84
N ASN A 52 -2.86 8.36 0.52
CA ASN A 52 -2.35 7.57 -0.58
C ASN A 52 -1.32 6.59 -0.06
N ILE A 53 -1.54 5.32 -0.31
CA ILE A 53 -0.69 4.23 0.16
C ILE A 53 -0.16 3.52 -1.07
N SER A 54 1.15 3.58 -1.30
CA SER A 54 1.82 2.92 -2.41
C SER A 54 2.68 1.74 -1.95
N LEU A 55 2.88 0.78 -2.84
CA LEU A 55 3.76 -0.37 -2.64
C LEU A 55 4.33 -0.83 -3.97
N LEU A 56 5.41 -1.60 -3.87
CA LEU A 56 5.99 -2.35 -4.99
C LEU A 56 5.83 -3.83 -4.73
N VAL A 57 5.47 -4.58 -5.77
CA VAL A 57 5.37 -6.03 -5.72
C VAL A 57 6.03 -6.61 -6.96
N SER A 58 6.71 -7.75 -6.84
CA SER A 58 7.21 -8.47 -8.02
C SER A 58 6.05 -8.78 -8.97
N ALA A 59 6.23 -8.53 -10.28
CA ALA A 59 5.24 -8.81 -11.31
C ALA A 59 4.87 -10.29 -11.40
N ASN A 60 5.78 -11.18 -10.98
CA ASN A 60 5.57 -12.62 -10.95
C ASN A 60 4.85 -13.09 -9.68
N ASN A 61 4.56 -12.20 -8.72
CA ASN A 61 3.89 -12.52 -7.48
C ASN A 61 2.36 -12.34 -7.58
N ALA A 62 1.74 -13.12 -8.46
CA ALA A 62 0.29 -13.10 -8.67
C ALA A 62 -0.54 -13.24 -7.36
N PRO A 63 -0.13 -14.08 -6.36
CA PRO A 63 -0.86 -14.14 -5.09
C PRO A 63 -0.85 -12.82 -4.30
N ALA A 64 0.27 -12.10 -4.29
CA ALA A 64 0.35 -10.81 -3.61
C ALA A 64 -0.42 -9.72 -4.36
N ILE A 65 -0.33 -9.68 -5.69
CA ILE A 65 -1.10 -8.76 -6.53
C ILE A 65 -2.61 -8.94 -6.27
N SER A 66 -3.09 -10.18 -6.31
CA SER A 66 -4.49 -10.51 -6.03
C SER A 66 -4.90 -10.14 -4.60
N LEU A 67 -4.02 -10.37 -3.62
CA LEU A 67 -4.26 -9.94 -2.24
C LEU A 67 -4.42 -8.41 -2.14
N TYR A 68 -3.53 -7.63 -2.74
CA TYR A 68 -3.59 -6.17 -2.70
C TYR A 68 -4.81 -5.64 -3.44
N GLN A 69 -5.15 -6.19 -4.61
CA GLN A 69 -6.39 -5.87 -5.34
C GLN A 69 -7.64 -6.14 -4.48
N SER A 70 -7.68 -7.28 -3.77
CA SER A 70 -8.79 -7.59 -2.85
C SER A 70 -8.90 -6.63 -1.65
N CYS A 71 -7.85 -5.84 -1.40
CA CYS A 71 -7.82 -4.80 -0.37
C CYS A 71 -8.07 -3.40 -0.94
N GLY A 72 -8.36 -3.28 -2.24
CA GLY A 72 -8.65 -2.01 -2.93
C GLY A 72 -7.42 -1.26 -3.41
N PHE A 73 -6.28 -1.94 -3.60
CA PHE A 73 -5.15 -1.37 -4.33
C PHE A 73 -5.32 -1.61 -5.82
N GLU A 74 -4.90 -0.64 -6.62
CA GLU A 74 -4.91 -0.69 -8.08
C GLU A 74 -3.48 -0.65 -8.60
N ALA A 75 -3.22 -1.35 -9.71
CA ALA A 75 -1.93 -1.26 -10.39
C ALA A 75 -1.81 0.10 -11.09
N LEU A 76 -0.65 0.74 -10.97
CA LEU A 76 -0.39 2.01 -11.63
C LEU A 76 0.22 1.77 -13.02
N GLU A 77 -0.42 2.30 -14.05
CA GLU A 77 0.14 2.30 -15.40
C GLU A 77 1.36 3.25 -15.49
N GLY A 78 2.42 2.82 -16.16
CA GLY A 78 3.60 3.66 -16.43
C GLY A 78 4.51 3.96 -15.22
N ALA A 79 4.37 3.22 -14.11
CA ALA A 79 5.29 3.38 -12.98
C ALA A 79 6.75 3.14 -13.42
N PRO A 80 7.70 4.00 -13.01
CA PRO A 80 9.10 3.83 -13.38
C PRO A 80 9.58 2.48 -12.86
N GLN A 81 10.20 1.70 -13.76
CA GLN A 81 10.95 0.52 -13.36
C GLN A 81 12.06 1.02 -12.43
N ILE A 82 11.99 0.67 -11.14
CA ILE A 82 13.00 1.07 -10.19
C ILE A 82 14.23 0.19 -10.44
N GLU A 83 15.11 0.65 -11.32
CA GLU A 83 16.34 -0.05 -11.73
C GLU A 83 17.40 -0.10 -10.61
N GLU A 84 17.23 0.65 -9.51
CA GLU A 84 18.27 0.87 -8.48
C GLU A 84 18.11 0.09 -7.17
N LEU A 85 17.10 -0.79 -7.05
CA LEU A 85 17.18 -1.85 -6.02
C LEU A 85 18.04 -2.98 -6.60
N GLN A 86 19.13 -3.35 -5.90
CA GLN A 86 20.24 -4.22 -6.36
C GLN A 86 19.88 -5.67 -6.78
N GLU A 87 18.64 -5.96 -7.16
CA GLU A 87 18.23 -7.18 -7.86
C GLU A 87 17.84 -6.83 -9.31
N LYS A 88 18.85 -6.80 -10.17
CA LYS A 88 18.85 -6.33 -11.57
C LYS A 88 17.83 -6.95 -12.56
N ASP A 89 16.89 -7.78 -12.13
CA ASP A 89 15.96 -8.49 -13.04
C ASP A 89 14.51 -8.60 -12.53
N LEU A 90 14.15 -7.96 -11.41
CA LEU A 90 12.78 -8.04 -10.91
C LEU A 90 11.91 -6.94 -11.52
N VAL A 91 11.16 -7.33 -12.56
CA VAL A 91 9.99 -6.56 -13.01
C VAL A 91 9.06 -6.40 -11.80
N THR A 92 8.83 -5.15 -11.39
CA THR A 92 7.91 -4.80 -10.30
C THR A 92 6.68 -4.11 -10.84
N VAL A 93 5.56 -4.31 -10.15
CA VAL A 93 4.31 -3.60 -10.35
C VAL A 93 4.15 -2.64 -9.18
N ALA A 94 4.03 -1.35 -9.47
CA ALA A 94 3.62 -0.38 -8.47
C ALA A 94 2.10 -0.47 -8.30
N MET A 95 1.66 -0.51 -7.05
CA MET A 95 0.24 -0.50 -6.71
C MET A 95 -0.03 0.60 -5.71
N ALA A 96 -1.19 1.24 -5.81
CA ALA A 96 -1.61 2.27 -4.88
C ALA A 96 -3.07 2.12 -4.46
N LYS A 97 -3.36 2.56 -3.24
CA LYS A 97 -4.72 2.76 -2.75
C LYS A 97 -4.87 4.21 -2.30
N THR A 98 -5.81 4.89 -2.91
CA THR A 98 -6.18 6.26 -2.55
C THR A 98 -7.51 6.28 -1.83
N THR A 99 -7.64 7.08 -0.77
CA THR A 99 -8.90 7.20 -0.02
C THR A 99 -9.08 8.66 0.43
N GLU A 100 -10.25 9.23 0.13
CA GLU A 100 -10.68 10.52 0.70
C GLU A 100 -11.05 10.31 2.17
N LEU A 101 -10.57 11.20 3.03
CA LEU A 101 -10.84 11.17 4.47
C LEU A 101 -11.97 12.17 4.75
N VAL A 102 -13.13 11.65 5.17
CA VAL A 102 -14.23 12.50 5.60
C VAL A 102 -13.95 12.93 7.03
N THR A 103 -13.68 14.21 7.24
CA THR A 103 -13.60 14.81 8.56
C THR A 103 -15.03 14.92 9.10
N ILE A 104 -15.31 14.24 10.22
CA ILE A 104 -16.57 14.36 10.97
C ILE A 104 -16.50 15.62 11.83
#